data_AF-A0A2E7BI45-F1
#
_entry.id   AF-A0A2E7BI45-F1
#
_cell.length_a   1.000
_cell.length_b   1.000
_cell.length_c   1.000
_cell.angle_alpha   90.00
_cell.angle_beta   90.00
_cell.angle_gamma   90.00
#
_symmetry.space_group_name_H-M   'P 1'
#
loop_
_entity.id
_entity.type
_entity.pdbx_description
1 polymer ?
#
loop_
_entity_poly.entity_id
_entity_poly.type
_entity_poly.pdbx_seq_one_letter_code
_entity_poly.pdbx_strand_id
1 'polypeptide(L)'
;MRVARRATREDVLKRFRQEQREREASRFCLLKIRERGLQMKLVRVEQLFDGSKLVFSFTAEGRIDFRELVRELASEFRVRIEMRQIGARDEAKLLGGYGTCGRPLCCTTWLNSFESISIKMAKKQNLSLNPSRLSGACGRLKCCLRYELPNAKGDQFAGCAHESSCDRAVGGCGTDCGKDCGDCGRRV
;
A
#
# COMPACT_ATOMS: atom_id res chain seq x y z
N MET A 1 -15.14 7.03 -13.60
CA MET A 1 -15.77 5.93 -12.85
C MET A 1 -17.25 5.92 -13.23
N ARG A 2 -17.68 4.95 -14.03
CA ARG A 2 -19.05 4.92 -14.60
C ARG A 2 -19.87 3.95 -13.77
N VAL A 3 -20.92 4.42 -13.11
CA VAL A 3 -21.81 3.58 -12.29
C VAL A 3 -22.63 2.71 -13.25
N ALA A 4 -22.44 1.39 -13.21
CA ALA A 4 -23.08 0.47 -14.14
C ALA A 4 -24.59 0.36 -13.90
N ARG A 5 -25.01 0.20 -12.64
CA ARG A 5 -26.43 0.12 -12.21
C ARG A 5 -26.55 0.31 -10.71
N ARG A 6 -27.75 0.64 -10.22
CA ARG A 6 -28.05 0.58 -8.77
C ARG A 6 -27.99 -0.87 -8.29
N ALA A 7 -27.50 -1.07 -7.07
CA ALA A 7 -27.41 -2.39 -6.46
C ALA A 7 -28.81 -2.99 -6.27
N THR A 8 -29.01 -4.23 -6.71
CA THR A 8 -30.24 -4.99 -6.46
C THR A 8 -30.18 -5.68 -5.11
N ARG A 9 -31.34 -6.08 -4.58
CA ARG A 9 -31.44 -6.82 -3.30
C ARG A 9 -30.58 -8.10 -3.29
N GLU A 10 -30.46 -8.78 -4.42
CA GLU A 10 -29.58 -9.94 -4.58
C GLU A 10 -28.09 -9.61 -4.41
N ASP A 11 -27.64 -8.44 -4.89
CA ASP A 11 -26.25 -8.00 -4.76
C ASP A 11 -25.92 -7.69 -3.31
N VAL A 12 -26.87 -7.10 -2.57
CA VAL A 12 -26.76 -6.86 -1.13
C VAL A 12 -26.66 -8.19 -0.36
N LEU A 13 -27.48 -9.18 -0.71
CA LEU A 13 -27.42 -10.51 -0.09
C LEU A 13 -26.13 -11.26 -0.44
N LYS A 14 -25.63 -11.14 -1.67
CA LYS A 14 -24.31 -11.67 -2.06
C LYS A 14 -23.20 -11.01 -1.24
N ARG A 15 -23.23 -9.68 -1.10
CA ARG A 15 -22.26 -8.94 -0.30
C ARG A 15 -22.29 -9.36 1.17
N PHE A 16 -23.47 -9.54 1.76
CA PHE A 16 -23.60 -10.00 3.14
C PHE A 16 -23.01 -11.40 3.33
N ARG A 17 -23.33 -12.35 2.43
CA ARG A 17 -22.73 -13.71 2.47
C ARG A 17 -21.21 -13.68 2.33
N GLN A 18 -20.71 -12.80 1.46
CA GLN A 18 -19.29 -12.60 1.28
C GLN A 18 -18.63 -12.08 2.58
N GLU A 19 -19.23 -11.08 3.24
CA GLU A 19 -18.71 -10.55 4.50
C GLU A 19 -18.70 -11.58 5.62
N GLN A 20 -19.70 -12.47 5.69
CA GLN A 20 -19.69 -13.58 6.66
C GLN A 20 -18.53 -14.54 6.37
N ARG A 21 -18.34 -14.94 5.12
CA ARG A 21 -17.20 -15.77 4.71
C ARG A 21 -15.86 -15.12 5.00
N GLU A 22 -15.72 -13.82 4.74
CA GLU A 22 -14.49 -13.07 5.05
C GLU A 22 -14.19 -13.08 6.56
N ARG A 23 -15.23 -12.94 7.41
CA ARG A 23 -15.10 -13.00 8.87
C ARG A 23 -14.72 -14.39 9.35
N GLU A 24 -15.36 -15.43 8.82
CA GLU A 24 -15.02 -16.83 9.12
C GLU A 24 -13.59 -17.16 8.72
N ALA A 25 -13.19 -16.78 7.49
CA ALA A 25 -11.83 -16.97 6.98
C ALA A 25 -10.78 -16.22 7.82
N SER A 26 -11.09 -15.00 8.23
CA SER A 26 -10.23 -14.22 9.13
C SER A 26 -10.04 -14.92 10.48
N ARG A 27 -11.13 -15.38 11.10
CA ARG A 27 -11.09 -16.08 12.39
C ARG A 27 -10.32 -17.40 12.30
N PHE A 28 -10.58 -18.20 11.28
CA PHE A 28 -9.89 -19.47 11.06
C PHE A 28 -8.40 -19.25 10.84
N CYS A 29 -8.02 -18.27 10.00
CA CYS A 29 -6.62 -17.93 9.76
C CYS A 29 -5.91 -17.48 11.05
N LEU A 30 -6.54 -16.63 11.86
CA LEU A 30 -5.99 -16.20 13.16
C LEU A 30 -5.76 -17.37 14.14
N LEU A 31 -6.66 -18.35 14.16
CA LEU A 31 -6.49 -19.56 14.97
C LEU A 31 -5.27 -20.36 14.50
N LYS A 32 -5.15 -20.61 13.19
CA LYS A 32 -4.02 -21.35 12.61
C LYS A 32 -2.68 -20.65 12.78
N ILE A 33 -2.65 -19.31 12.69
CA ILE A 33 -1.45 -18.52 12.98
C ILE A 33 -0.98 -18.74 14.43
N ARG A 34 -1.92 -18.75 15.38
CA ARG A 34 -1.62 -18.97 16.81
C ARG A 34 -1.17 -20.39 17.09
N GLU A 35 -1.86 -21.40 16.55
CA GLU A 35 -1.50 -22.82 16.71
C GLU A 35 -0.08 -23.11 16.23
N ARG A 36 0.35 -22.44 15.15
CA ARG A 36 1.65 -22.67 14.50
C ARG A 36 2.75 -21.72 14.98
N GLY A 37 2.41 -20.73 15.82
CA GLY A 37 3.38 -19.74 16.30
C GLY A 37 4.00 -18.89 15.19
N LEU A 38 3.28 -18.64 14.09
CA LEU A 38 3.81 -17.86 12.98
C LEU A 38 3.90 -16.38 13.38
N GLN A 39 5.08 -15.77 13.19
CA GLN A 39 5.33 -14.35 13.50
C GLN A 39 4.72 -13.40 12.45
N MET A 40 3.42 -13.53 12.16
CA MET A 40 2.67 -12.69 11.23
C MET A 40 1.46 -12.05 11.90
N LYS A 41 1.07 -10.88 11.40
CA LYS A 41 -0.16 -10.20 11.79
C LYS A 41 -1.10 -10.11 10.61
N LEU A 42 -2.26 -10.75 10.73
CA LEU A 42 -3.33 -10.63 9.74
C LEU A 42 -3.98 -9.24 9.85
N VAL A 43 -4.04 -8.51 8.74
CA VAL A 43 -4.60 -7.15 8.70
C VAL A 43 -6.00 -7.17 8.10
N ARG A 44 -6.19 -7.85 6.96
CA ARG A 44 -7.48 -7.88 6.27
C ARG A 44 -7.65 -9.13 5.43
N VAL A 45 -8.89 -9.61 5.33
CA VAL A 45 -9.29 -10.68 4.40
C VAL A 45 -10.36 -10.11 3.48
N GLU A 46 -10.18 -10.27 2.18
CA GLU A 46 -11.15 -9.86 1.16
C GLU A 46 -11.42 -11.02 0.21
N GLN A 47 -12.68 -11.22 -0.12
CA GLN A 47 -13.09 -12.13 -1.19
C GLN A 47 -13.32 -11.31 -2.48
N LEU A 48 -12.99 -11.89 -3.62
CA LEU A 48 -13.32 -11.28 -4.91
C LEU A 48 -14.84 -11.32 -5.12
N PHE A 49 -15.40 -10.36 -5.87
CA PHE A 49 -16.84 -10.33 -6.14
C PHE A 49 -17.37 -11.61 -6.81
N ASP A 50 -16.53 -12.27 -7.61
CA ASP A 50 -16.86 -13.54 -8.28
C ASP A 50 -16.76 -14.75 -7.34
N GLY A 51 -16.33 -14.57 -6.08
CA GLY A 51 -16.14 -15.63 -5.09
C GLY A 51 -14.98 -16.58 -5.38
N SER A 52 -14.28 -16.40 -6.50
CA SER A 52 -13.24 -17.29 -7.02
C SER A 52 -11.89 -17.18 -6.31
N LYS A 53 -11.64 -16.08 -5.60
CA LYS A 53 -10.38 -15.81 -4.90
C LYS A 53 -10.62 -15.18 -3.53
N LEU A 54 -9.82 -15.61 -2.54
CA LEU A 54 -9.68 -14.99 -1.23
C LEU A 54 -8.28 -14.39 -1.11
N VAL A 55 -8.21 -13.12 -0.76
CA VAL A 55 -6.97 -12.34 -0.60
C VAL A 55 -6.76 -12.05 0.88
N PHE A 56 -5.66 -12.57 1.43
CA PHE A 56 -5.26 -12.36 2.81
C PHE A 56 -4.12 -11.35 2.85
N SER A 57 -4.38 -10.17 3.40
CA SER A 57 -3.39 -9.12 3.60
C SER A 57 -2.77 -9.24 4.99
N PHE A 58 -1.46 -9.42 5.05
CA PHE A 58 -0.73 -9.60 6.32
C PHE A 58 0.55 -8.74 6.37
N THR A 59 0.98 -8.41 7.59
CA THR A 59 2.28 -7.79 7.87
C THR A 59 3.20 -8.78 8.57
N ALA A 60 4.48 -8.71 8.24
CA ALA A 60 5.53 -9.60 8.74
C ALA A 60 6.88 -8.87 8.68
N GLU A 61 7.70 -9.00 9.72
CA GLU A 61 9.05 -8.40 9.78
C GLU A 61 10.12 -9.31 9.17
N GLY A 62 9.91 -10.62 9.22
CA GLY A 62 10.85 -11.64 8.74
C GLY A 62 10.32 -12.50 7.58
N ARG A 63 11.13 -13.48 7.17
CA ARG A 63 10.70 -14.55 6.27
C ARG A 63 9.82 -15.52 7.04
N ILE A 64 8.65 -15.83 6.50
CA ILE A 64 7.68 -16.73 7.13
C ILE A 64 7.27 -17.78 6.11
N ASP A 65 7.34 -19.05 6.52
CA ASP A 65 6.85 -20.15 5.71
C ASP A 65 5.35 -20.36 5.96
N PHE A 66 4.53 -19.89 5.03
CA PHE A 66 3.07 -19.99 5.09
C PHE A 66 2.50 -21.09 4.17
N ARG A 67 3.35 -21.97 3.63
CA ARG A 67 2.94 -23.04 2.69
C ARG A 67 1.90 -23.97 3.29
N GLU A 68 2.09 -24.38 4.54
CA GLU A 68 1.14 -25.25 5.25
C GLU A 68 -0.17 -24.53 5.57
N LEU A 69 -0.09 -23.27 6.01
CA LEU A 69 -1.26 -22.42 6.26
C LEU A 69 -2.14 -22.27 5.01
N VAL A 70 -1.52 -22.06 3.84
CA VAL A 70 -2.24 -21.96 2.57
C VAL A 70 -2.94 -23.28 2.21
N ARG A 71 -2.32 -24.43 2.47
CA ARG A 71 -2.94 -25.75 2.21
C ARG A 71 -4.19 -25.96 3.06
N GLU A 72 -4.11 -25.65 4.36
CA GLU A 72 -5.26 -25.80 5.26
C GLU A 72 -6.41 -24.85 4.90
N LEU A 73 -6.10 -23.58 4.66
CA LEU A 73 -7.10 -22.62 4.23
C LEU A 73 -7.73 -23.04 2.89
N ALA A 74 -6.92 -23.57 1.95
CA ALA A 74 -7.43 -24.02 0.65
C ALA A 74 -8.32 -25.26 0.79
N SER A 75 -8.01 -26.18 1.71
CA SER A 75 -8.88 -27.33 2.00
C SER A 75 -10.20 -26.93 2.64
N GLU A 76 -10.19 -25.93 3.54
CA GLU A 76 -11.38 -25.47 4.25
C GLU A 76 -12.32 -24.70 3.31
N PHE A 77 -11.80 -23.71 2.59
CA PHE A 77 -12.64 -22.80 1.80
C PHE A 77 -12.86 -23.27 0.36
N ARG A 78 -12.06 -24.21 -0.16
CA ARG A 78 -12.12 -24.71 -1.56
C ARG A 78 -12.10 -23.60 -2.61
N VAL A 79 -11.37 -22.51 -2.31
CA VAL A 79 -11.22 -21.33 -3.18
C VAL A 79 -9.73 -21.05 -3.39
N ARG A 80 -9.36 -20.36 -4.48
CA ARG A 80 -7.99 -19.92 -4.70
C ARG A 80 -7.58 -18.90 -3.65
N ILE A 81 -6.49 -19.18 -2.94
CA ILE A 81 -5.96 -18.31 -1.90
C ILE A 81 -4.79 -17.51 -2.42
N GLU A 82 -4.81 -16.21 -2.16
CA GLU A 82 -3.72 -15.31 -2.40
C GLU A 82 -3.28 -14.68 -1.08
N MET A 83 -1.99 -14.84 -0.78
CA MET A 83 -1.35 -14.22 0.38
C MET A 83 -0.64 -12.96 -0.11
N ARG A 84 -1.01 -11.80 0.44
CA ARG A 84 -0.43 -10.50 0.10
C ARG A 84 0.28 -9.91 1.32
N GLN A 85 1.60 -9.77 1.22
CA GLN A 85 2.34 -9.02 2.21
C GLN A 85 2.15 -7.52 1.96
N ILE A 86 1.77 -6.80 3.01
CA ILE A 86 1.63 -5.35 2.98
C ILE A 86 2.66 -4.70 3.91
N GLY A 87 3.06 -3.47 3.59
CA GLY A 87 3.99 -2.72 4.44
C GLY A 87 3.27 -1.97 5.56
N ALA A 88 4.02 -1.49 6.56
CA ALA A 88 3.48 -0.68 7.66
C ALA A 88 2.66 0.55 7.21
N ARG A 89 2.99 1.13 6.04
CA ARG A 89 2.23 2.25 5.47
C ARG A 89 0.88 1.83 4.91
N ASP A 90 0.82 0.68 4.25
CA ASP A 90 -0.44 0.15 3.70
C ASP A 90 -1.34 -0.36 4.83
N GLU A 91 -0.76 -0.89 5.91
CA GLU A 91 -1.50 -1.18 7.14
C GLU A 91 -2.16 0.09 7.69
N ALA A 92 -1.40 1.19 7.83
CA ALA A 92 -1.95 2.47 8.25
C ALA A 92 -2.99 3.03 7.27
N LYS A 93 -2.86 2.73 5.97
CA LYS A 93 -3.85 3.11 4.95
C LYS A 93 -5.16 2.32 5.12
N LEU A 94 -5.07 1.03 5.44
CA LEU A 94 -6.23 0.16 5.65
C LEU A 94 -6.96 0.47 6.95
N LEU A 95 -6.22 0.72 8.04
CA LEU A 95 -6.80 1.11 9.33
C LEU A 95 -7.34 2.55 9.30
N GLY A 96 -6.69 3.41 8.51
CA GLY A 96 -6.96 4.84 8.51
C GLY A 96 -6.50 5.51 9.80
N GLY A 97 -6.92 6.77 9.98
CA GLY A 97 -6.60 7.57 11.16
C GLY A 97 -6.27 9.01 10.85
N TYR A 98 -5.72 9.70 11.85
CA TYR A 98 -5.32 11.09 11.79
C TYR A 98 -3.82 11.23 11.99
N GLY A 99 -3.19 12.11 11.20
CA GLY A 99 -1.79 12.45 11.37
C GLY A 99 -1.58 13.40 12.55
N THR A 100 -0.32 13.61 12.93
CA THR A 100 0.06 14.61 13.94
C THR A 100 -0.33 16.05 13.55
N CYS A 101 -0.72 16.27 12.30
CA CYS A 101 -1.24 17.53 11.77
C CYS A 101 -2.75 17.71 11.99
N GLY A 102 -3.45 16.76 12.63
CA GLY A 102 -4.89 16.81 12.87
C GLY A 102 -5.76 16.50 11.65
N ARG A 103 -5.16 16.22 10.49
CA ARG A 103 -5.85 15.83 9.25
C ARG A 103 -5.87 14.31 9.08
N PRO A 104 -6.84 13.75 8.32
CA PRO A 104 -6.78 12.34 7.92
C PRO A 104 -5.46 12.03 7.21
N LEU A 105 -5.01 10.79 7.30
CA LEU A 105 -3.74 10.38 6.71
C LEU A 105 -3.65 10.73 5.21
N CYS A 106 -2.52 11.29 4.78
CA CYS A 106 -2.32 11.64 3.37
C CYS A 106 -2.39 10.40 2.46
N CYS A 107 -1.97 9.23 2.98
CA CYS A 107 -2.00 7.96 2.26
C CYS A 107 -3.42 7.40 2.02
N THR A 108 -4.41 7.81 2.81
CA THR A 108 -5.81 7.38 2.65
C THR A 108 -6.62 8.35 1.80
N THR A 109 -6.22 9.62 1.76
CA THR A 109 -7.02 10.69 1.16
C THR A 109 -6.70 10.91 -0.31
N TRP A 110 -5.47 11.29 -0.62
CA TRP A 110 -5.13 11.73 -1.98
C TRP A 110 -3.76 11.24 -2.46
N LEU A 111 -2.81 10.99 -1.56
CA LEU A 111 -1.47 10.58 -1.94
C LEU A 111 -1.39 9.04 -2.03
N ASN A 112 -1.51 8.50 -3.25
CA ASN A 112 -1.49 7.07 -3.51
C ASN A 112 -0.14 6.54 -4.02
N SER A 113 0.71 7.41 -4.57
CA SER A 113 2.07 7.10 -5.00
C SER A 113 3.07 7.64 -3.99
N PHE A 114 4.12 6.87 -3.73
CA PHE A 114 5.15 7.26 -2.77
C PHE A 114 6.53 7.00 -3.34
N GLU A 115 7.40 7.99 -3.19
CA GLU A 115 8.82 7.85 -3.41
C GLU A 115 9.56 7.66 -2.09
N SER A 116 10.83 7.24 -2.18
CA SER A 116 11.72 7.17 -1.04
C SER A 116 11.91 8.55 -0.42
N ILE A 117 11.66 8.67 0.88
CA ILE A 117 11.86 9.91 1.64
C ILE A 117 13.17 9.80 2.39
N SER A 118 14.00 10.84 2.31
CA SER A 118 15.28 10.91 3.02
C SER A 118 15.25 11.97 4.13
N ILE A 119 16.08 11.77 5.16
CA ILE A 119 16.23 12.72 6.27
C ILE A 119 16.78 14.08 5.79
N LYS A 120 17.52 14.10 4.68
CA LYS A 120 18.03 15.33 4.06
C LYS A 120 16.90 16.29 3.67
N MET A 121 15.74 15.75 3.26
CA MET A 121 14.58 16.55 2.87
C MET A 121 13.97 17.28 4.07
N ALA A 122 13.93 16.63 5.24
CA ALA A 122 13.49 17.27 6.49
C ALA A 122 14.44 18.42 6.90
N LYS A 123 15.75 18.25 6.68
CA LYS A 123 16.73 19.33 6.93
C LYS A 123 16.51 20.53 6.01
N LYS A 124 16.20 20.31 4.72
CA LYS A 124 15.89 21.40 3.77
C LYS A 124 14.67 22.23 4.19
N GLN A 125 13.72 21.61 4.87
CA GLN A 125 12.51 22.26 5.40
C GLN A 125 12.70 22.87 6.79
N ASN A 126 13.93 22.93 7.31
CA ASN A 126 14.26 23.42 8.65
C ASN A 126 13.46 22.75 9.79
N LEU A 127 13.05 21.49 9.59
CA LEU A 127 12.36 20.72 10.61
C LEU A 127 13.36 20.16 11.62
N SER A 128 12.98 20.24 12.90
CA SER A 128 13.74 19.62 13.98
C SER A 128 13.91 18.11 13.74
N LEU A 129 15.14 17.62 13.89
CA LEU A 129 15.56 16.22 13.65
C LEU A 129 15.03 15.21 14.68
N ASN A 130 13.97 15.55 15.41
CA ASN A 130 13.36 14.65 16.38
C ASN A 130 12.55 13.56 15.66
N PRO A 131 12.84 12.27 15.89
CA PRO A 131 12.21 11.17 15.16
C PRO A 131 10.69 11.12 15.37
N SER A 132 10.19 11.53 16.53
CA SER A 132 8.74 11.60 16.82
C SER A 132 8.01 12.64 15.97
N ARG A 133 8.69 13.72 15.56
CA ARG A 133 8.10 14.75 14.69
C ARG A 133 8.21 14.40 13.21
N LEU A 134 9.21 13.61 12.82
CA LEU A 134 9.44 13.22 11.42
C LEU A 134 8.71 11.93 11.03
N SER A 135 8.43 11.07 12.01
CA SER A 135 7.69 9.82 11.80
C SER A 135 6.19 10.09 11.68
N GLY A 136 5.56 9.45 10.71
CA GLY A 136 4.11 9.40 10.58
C GLY A 136 3.52 8.27 11.42
N ALA A 137 2.18 8.17 11.41
CA ALA A 137 1.45 7.11 12.11
C ALA A 137 1.84 5.68 11.66
N CYS A 138 2.41 5.53 10.46
CA CYS A 138 2.93 4.28 9.94
C CYS A 138 4.34 3.90 10.45
N GLY A 139 4.93 4.68 11.38
CA GLY A 139 6.29 4.44 11.90
C GLY A 139 7.43 4.76 10.93
N ARG A 140 7.11 5.25 9.72
CA ARG A 140 8.09 5.72 8.72
C ARG A 140 8.03 7.24 8.57
N LEU A 141 9.03 7.82 7.89
CA LEU A 141 9.05 9.24 7.57
C LEU A 141 7.75 9.71 6.89
N LYS A 142 7.30 10.91 7.28
CA LYS A 142 6.10 11.57 6.76
C LYS A 142 6.18 11.76 5.24
N CYS A 143 5.15 11.29 4.54
CA CYS A 143 5.05 11.45 3.08
C CYS A 143 4.85 12.92 2.64
N CYS A 144 4.36 13.79 3.53
CA CYS A 144 4.27 15.24 3.28
C CYS A 144 5.64 15.87 3.01
N LEU A 145 6.72 15.35 3.63
CA LEU A 145 8.07 15.88 3.45
C LEU A 145 8.52 15.82 1.99
N ARG A 146 8.07 14.80 1.24
CA ARG A 146 8.34 14.74 -0.20
C ARG A 146 7.45 15.69 -0.99
N TYR A 147 6.17 15.71 -0.65
CA TYR A 147 5.16 16.45 -1.39
C TYR A 147 5.37 17.97 -1.36
N GLU A 148 5.89 18.50 -0.25
CA GLU A 148 6.17 19.93 -0.10
C GLU A 148 7.43 20.37 -0.85
N LEU A 149 8.29 19.44 -1.29
CA LEU A 149 9.47 19.78 -2.08
C LEU A 149 9.15 19.83 -3.57
N PRO A 150 9.83 20.71 -4.33
CA PRO A 150 9.69 20.73 -5.77
C PRO A 150 10.15 19.39 -6.35
N ASN A 151 9.45 19.01 -7.40
CA ASN A 151 9.83 17.87 -8.22
C ASN A 151 10.98 18.22 -9.16
N ALA A 152 11.62 17.22 -9.76
CA ALA A 152 12.65 17.39 -10.79
C ALA A 152 12.20 18.28 -11.97
N LYS A 153 10.89 18.43 -12.18
CA LYS A 153 10.29 19.34 -13.18
C LYS A 153 10.10 20.78 -12.70
N GLY A 154 10.47 21.10 -11.46
CA GLY A 154 10.27 22.43 -10.85
C GLY A 154 8.88 22.66 -10.25
N ASP A 155 7.93 21.73 -10.44
CA ASP A 155 6.58 21.86 -9.92
C ASP A 155 6.54 21.69 -8.39
N GLN A 156 5.99 22.68 -7.70
CA GLN A 156 5.64 22.59 -6.27
C GLN A 156 4.34 21.78 -6.12
N PHE A 157 4.25 20.92 -5.09
CA PHE A 157 3.07 20.08 -4.81
C PHE A 157 2.71 19.04 -5.89
N ALA A 158 3.65 18.70 -6.75
CA ALA A 158 3.49 17.55 -7.63
C ALA A 158 3.98 16.32 -6.85
N GLY A 159 3.19 15.25 -6.77
CA GLY A 159 3.57 14.06 -6.00
C GLY A 159 4.62 13.15 -6.65
N CYS A 160 5.24 13.58 -7.77
CA CYS A 160 5.98 12.71 -8.67
C CYS A 160 7.24 13.37 -9.24
N ALA A 161 8.39 13.16 -8.62
CA ALA A 161 9.65 13.22 -9.35
C ALA A 161 10.65 12.23 -8.79
N HIS A 162 10.79 11.15 -9.52
CA HIS A 162 11.89 10.24 -9.36
C HIS A 162 13.21 11.05 -9.31
N GLU A 163 13.90 11.05 -8.16
CA GLU A 163 15.22 11.70 -8.01
C GLU A 163 16.35 10.89 -8.69
N SER A 164 16.03 9.89 -9.52
CA SER A 164 17.07 9.11 -10.20
C SER A 164 17.65 9.88 -11.38
N SER A 165 18.81 10.48 -11.08
CA SER A 165 19.92 10.89 -11.93
C SER A 165 19.73 12.10 -12.84
N CYS A 166 20.10 13.27 -12.32
CA CYS A 166 20.89 14.25 -13.07
C CYS A 166 22.12 14.69 -12.25
N ASP A 167 22.81 13.75 -11.59
CA ASP A 167 24.12 14.01 -10.97
C ASP A 167 25.24 13.48 -11.87
N ARG A 168 25.38 14.03 -13.08
CA ARG A 168 26.66 14.08 -13.81
C ARG A 168 26.69 15.31 -14.71
N ALA A 169 27.40 16.34 -14.25
CA ALA A 169 28.05 17.26 -15.17
C ALA A 169 29.09 16.47 -15.97
N VAL A 170 28.93 16.40 -17.29
CA VAL A 170 29.95 16.36 -18.37
C VAL A 170 29.19 15.98 -19.65
N GLY A 171 29.48 16.72 -20.73
CA GLY A 171 28.71 16.75 -21.96
C GLY A 171 28.63 15.45 -22.76
N GLY A 172 27.87 15.55 -23.85
CA GLY A 172 27.86 14.57 -24.95
C GLY A 172 26.50 13.89 -25.12
N CYS A 173 25.79 14.30 -26.17
CA CYS A 173 24.76 13.48 -26.79
C CYS A 173 25.44 12.24 -27.37
N GLY A 174 25.06 11.05 -26.89
CA GLY A 174 25.63 9.78 -27.31
C GLY A 174 24.60 8.66 -27.16
N THR A 175 24.10 8.22 -28.31
CA THR A 175 23.35 6.99 -28.60
C THR A 175 23.62 5.83 -27.65
N ASP A 176 22.65 5.48 -26.80
CA ASP A 176 22.03 4.14 -26.65
C ASP A 176 21.12 4.14 -25.40
N CYS A 177 19.88 4.61 -25.53
CA CYS A 177 18.86 4.47 -24.48
C CYS A 177 17.95 3.30 -24.86
N GLY A 178 18.24 2.14 -24.29
CA GLY A 178 17.43 0.93 -24.39
C GLY A 178 15.97 1.18 -23.97
N LYS A 179 15.09 0.71 -24.86
CA LYS A 179 13.62 0.58 -24.76
C LYS A 179 13.11 0.39 -23.32
N ASP A 180 12.58 1.44 -22.69
CA ASP A 180 11.41 1.40 -21.78
C ASP A 180 11.08 2.82 -21.24
N CYS A 181 11.15 3.84 -22.11
CA CYS A 181 10.57 5.15 -21.80
C CYS A 181 9.09 5.12 -22.16
N GLY A 182 8.26 4.74 -21.19
CA GLY A 182 6.81 4.76 -21.30
C GLY A 182 6.28 6.12 -21.75
N ASP A 183 5.53 6.08 -22.85
CA ASP A 183 4.79 7.12 -23.54
C ASP A 183 4.27 8.27 -22.64
N CYS A 184 4.88 9.46 -22.73
CA CYS A 184 4.33 10.71 -22.23
C CYS A 184 3.33 11.26 -23.26
N GLY A 185 2.23 10.53 -23.45
CA GLY A 185 1.11 10.96 -24.27
C GLY A 185 0.43 12.19 -23.68
N ARG A 186 0.61 13.34 -24.34
CA ARG A 186 -0.22 14.54 -24.21
C ARG A 186 -1.70 14.15 -24.20
N ARG A 187 -2.46 14.64 -23.23
CA ARG A 187 -3.88 14.91 -23.46
C ARG A 187 -4.12 16.40 -23.38
N VAL A 188 -4.83 16.83 -24.42
CA VAL A 188 -5.29 18.17 -24.80
C VAL A 188 -5.92 18.91 -23.63
#